data_AF-A0A534GPW7-F1
#
_entry.id   AF-A0A534GPW7-F1
#
_cell.length_a   1.000
_cell.length_b   1.000
_cell.length_c   1.000
_cell.angle_alpha   90.00
_cell.angle_beta   90.00
_cell.angle_gamma   90.00
#
_symmetry.space_group_name_H-M   'P 1'
#
loop_
_entity.id
_entity.type
_entity.pdbx_description
1 polymer ?
#
loop_
_entity_poly.entity_id
_entity_poly.type
_entity_poly.pdbx_seq_one_letter_code
_entity_poly.pdbx_strand_id
1 'polypeptide(L)'
;MDTEVIAEQTIEPRVSPRWVDGLLLALAVYVVAGSLWMLTGLGGPRVTHYVGLLSDVPAQLASAVFAYAVVRHTARGTLRGAWLWLTLSLGLYFVGVAIGAVSWLRGRDPFPGPADFFFCAFYLTLGAAALYMIRAAAVRVPWVQLSLDAAIFTVGFG
;
A
#
# COMPACT_ATOMS: atom_id res chain seq x y z
N MET A 1 -28.13 -40.91 -7.83
CA MET A 1 -27.71 -40.20 -6.61
C MET A 1 -26.21 -40.04 -6.77
N ASP A 2 -25.84 -39.04 -7.55
CA ASP A 2 -24.47 -38.84 -8.02
C ASP A 2 -23.79 -37.90 -7.03
N THR A 3 -22.91 -38.48 -6.19
CA THR A 3 -21.99 -37.73 -5.36
C THR A 3 -20.92 -37.13 -6.27
N GLU A 4 -21.20 -35.93 -6.81
CA GLU A 4 -20.17 -35.06 -7.35
C GLU A 4 -19.19 -34.75 -6.21
N VAL A 5 -18.05 -35.44 -6.27
CA VAL A 5 -16.87 -35.19 -5.48
C VAL A 5 -16.51 -33.73 -5.68
N ILE A 6 -16.71 -32.93 -4.62
CA ILE A 6 -16.24 -31.55 -4.54
C ILE A 6 -14.75 -31.62 -4.83
N ALA A 7 -14.36 -31.21 -6.04
CA ALA A 7 -12.98 -31.17 -6.46
C ALA A 7 -12.23 -30.32 -5.43
N GLU A 8 -11.36 -30.99 -4.68
CA GLU A 8 -10.41 -30.38 -3.77
C GLU A 8 -9.66 -29.33 -4.59
N GLN A 9 -10.00 -28.05 -4.39
CA GLN A 9 -9.25 -26.96 -4.98
C GLN A 9 -7.87 -26.99 -4.33
N THR A 10 -6.97 -27.81 -4.87
CA THR A 10 -5.55 -27.76 -4.59
C THR A 10 -5.13 -26.32 -4.89
N ILE A 11 -4.95 -25.54 -3.83
CA ILE A 11 -4.32 -24.23 -3.89
C ILE A 11 -2.88 -24.51 -4.31
N GLU A 12 -2.66 -24.60 -5.63
CA GLU A 12 -1.33 -24.61 -6.22
C GLU A 12 -0.56 -23.43 -5.60
N PRO A 13 0.49 -23.67 -4.80
CA PRO A 13 1.26 -22.59 -4.21
C PRO A 13 1.90 -21.84 -5.38
N ARG A 14 1.32 -20.70 -5.76
CA ARG A 14 1.95 -19.80 -6.70
C ARG A 14 3.29 -19.42 -6.11
N VAL A 15 4.35 -19.99 -6.69
CA VAL A 15 5.72 -19.70 -6.29
C VAL A 15 5.93 -18.21 -6.49
N SER A 16 5.99 -17.46 -5.38
CA SER A 16 6.41 -16.07 -5.41
C SER A 16 7.84 -16.02 -5.91
N PRO A 17 8.20 -15.07 -6.80
CA PRO A 17 9.58 -14.90 -7.18
C PRO A 17 10.42 -14.61 -5.93
N ARG A 18 11.51 -15.35 -5.69
CA ARG A 18 12.34 -15.21 -4.47
C ARG A 18 12.86 -13.79 -4.21
N TRP A 19 12.98 -12.98 -5.26
CA TRP A 19 13.37 -11.57 -5.13
C TRP A 19 12.30 -10.70 -4.44
N VAL A 20 11.01 -11.07 -4.56
CA VAL A 20 9.88 -10.37 -3.91
C VAL A 20 9.93 -10.59 -2.40
N ASP A 21 10.17 -11.82 -1.97
CA ASP A 21 10.32 -12.16 -0.56
C ASP A 21 11.55 -11.48 0.05
N GLY A 22 12.67 -11.48 -0.70
CA GLY A 22 13.88 -10.75 -0.32
C GLY A 22 13.65 -9.24 -0.21
N LEU A 23 12.91 -8.64 -1.15
CA LEU A 23 12.55 -7.22 -1.12
C LEU A 23 11.66 -6.88 0.08
N LEU A 24 10.67 -7.72 0.38
CA LEU A 24 9.76 -7.52 1.51
C LEU A 24 10.51 -7.62 2.84
N LEU A 25 11.40 -8.61 2.99
CA LEU A 25 12.24 -8.76 4.17
C LEU A 25 13.19 -7.56 4.32
N ALA A 26 13.86 -7.15 3.24
CA ALA A 26 14.74 -5.99 3.25
C ALA A 26 13.99 -4.71 3.63
N LEU A 27 12.78 -4.51 3.09
CA LEU A 27 11.92 -3.39 3.45
C LEU A 27 11.52 -3.43 4.93
N ALA A 28 11.14 -4.59 5.46
CA ALA A 28 10.78 -4.74 6.88
C ALA A 28 11.97 -4.41 7.79
N VAL A 29 13.15 -4.96 7.50
CA VAL A 29 14.38 -4.67 8.24
C VAL A 29 14.73 -3.19 8.14
N TYR A 30 14.61 -2.59 6.95
CA TYR A 30 14.88 -1.19 6.72
C TYR A 30 13.98 -0.27 7.55
N VAL A 31 12.67 -0.53 7.56
CA VAL A 31 11.69 0.25 8.35
C VAL A 31 11.99 0.14 9.83
N VAL A 32 12.23 -1.07 10.35
CA VAL A 32 12.58 -1.28 11.76
C VAL A 32 13.88 -0.55 12.12
N ALA A 33 14.92 -0.68 11.32
CA ALA A 33 16.20 -0.01 11.54
C ALA A 33 16.04 1.53 11.52
N GLY A 34 15.29 2.06 10.55
CA GLY A 34 15.00 3.49 10.45
C GLY A 34 14.19 4.02 11.63
N SER A 35 13.16 3.30 12.06
CA SER A 35 12.37 3.64 13.25
C SER A 35 13.23 3.64 14.52
N LEU A 36 14.07 2.61 14.71
CA LEU A 36 14.99 2.56 15.85
C LEU A 36 16.01 3.69 15.81
N TRP A 37 16.51 4.06 14.63
CA TRP A 37 17.40 5.22 14.48
C TRP A 37 16.68 6.53 14.88
N MET A 38 15.46 6.74 14.40
CA MET A 38 14.66 7.92 14.76
C MET A 38 14.37 8.00 16.26
N LEU A 39 14.07 6.86 16.90
CA LEU A 39 13.78 6.80 18.34
C LEU A 39 15.03 7.03 19.21
N THR A 40 16.17 6.48 18.78
CA THR A 40 17.43 6.59 19.55
C THR A 40 18.14 7.90 19.35
N GLY A 41 17.83 8.63 18.26
CA GLY A 41 18.47 9.91 17.95
C GLY A 41 19.95 9.79 17.58
N LEU A 42 20.40 8.60 17.15
CA LEU A 42 21.81 8.33 16.82
C LEU A 42 22.34 9.33 15.78
N GLY A 43 23.52 9.90 16.04
CA GLY A 43 24.14 10.91 15.16
C GLY A 43 23.66 12.35 15.40
N GLY A 44 22.74 12.57 16.34
CA GLY A 44 22.28 13.90 16.76
C GLY A 44 21.27 14.56 15.81
N PRO A 45 20.77 15.76 16.15
CA PRO A 45 19.57 16.35 15.53
C PRO A 45 19.66 16.58 14.02
N ARG A 46 20.85 16.90 13.51
CA ARG A 46 21.05 17.12 12.06
C ARG A 46 20.95 15.83 11.27
N VAL A 47 21.59 14.77 11.75
CA VAL A 47 21.59 13.46 11.07
C VAL A 47 20.17 12.88 11.11
N THR A 48 19.51 12.93 12.27
CA THR A 48 18.15 12.43 12.41
C THR A 48 17.15 13.22 11.55
N HIS A 49 17.34 14.53 11.41
CA HIS A 49 16.54 15.34 10.50
C HIS A 49 16.64 14.86 9.04
N TYR A 50 17.85 14.65 8.51
CA TYR A 50 18.02 14.17 7.13
C TYR A 50 17.57 12.73 6.94
N VAL A 51 17.81 11.86 7.93
CA VAL A 51 17.32 10.48 7.88
C VAL A 51 15.80 10.48 7.88
N GLY A 52 15.13 11.24 8.76
CA GLY A 52 13.67 11.35 8.74
C GLY A 52 13.12 12.01 7.47
N LEU A 53 13.86 12.93 6.85
CA LEU A 53 13.47 13.56 5.59
C LEU A 53 13.53 12.59 4.41
N LEU A 54 14.53 11.70 4.37
CA LEU A 54 14.84 10.87 3.20
C LEU A 54 14.52 9.39 3.37
N SER A 55 14.26 8.90 4.58
CA SER A 55 14.03 7.48 4.86
C SER A 55 12.82 6.91 4.12
N ASP A 56 11.81 7.74 3.90
CA ASP A 56 10.55 7.28 3.33
C ASP A 56 10.65 7.04 1.82
N VAL A 57 11.61 7.69 1.14
CA VAL A 57 11.82 7.60 -0.31
C VAL A 57 12.13 6.16 -0.77
N PRO A 58 13.16 5.47 -0.23
CA PRO A 58 13.44 4.08 -0.61
C PRO A 58 12.33 3.11 -0.19
N ALA A 59 11.68 3.35 0.96
CA ALA A 59 10.57 2.53 1.43
C ALA A 59 9.35 2.62 0.49
N GLN A 60 9.02 3.83 0.01
CA GLN A 60 7.95 4.05 -0.96
C GLN A 60 8.25 3.42 -2.31
N LEU A 61 9.48 3.60 -2.82
CA LEU A 61 9.89 3.00 -4.09
C LEU A 61 9.79 1.48 -4.04
N ALA A 62 10.32 0.86 -2.98
CA ALA A 62 10.24 -0.58 -2.77
C ALA A 62 8.78 -1.07 -2.69
N SER A 63 7.92 -0.32 -1.98
CA SER A 63 6.49 -0.64 -1.88
C SER A 63 5.78 -0.55 -3.24
N ALA A 64 6.11 0.44 -4.08
CA ALA A 64 5.56 0.59 -5.42
C ALA A 64 6.01 -0.57 -6.34
N VAL A 65 7.28 -0.95 -6.28
CA VAL A 65 7.83 -2.10 -7.03
C VAL A 65 7.15 -3.39 -6.61
N PHE A 66 6.97 -3.60 -5.30
CA PHE A 66 6.26 -4.75 -4.76
C PHE A 66 4.80 -4.79 -5.25
N ALA A 67 4.06 -3.69 -5.11
CA ALA A 67 2.67 -3.59 -5.57
C ALA A 67 2.56 -3.90 -7.07
N TYR A 68 3.49 -3.38 -7.88
CA TYR A 68 3.54 -3.68 -9.31
C TYR A 68 3.88 -5.15 -9.61
N ALA A 69 4.75 -5.77 -8.83
CA ALA A 69 5.02 -7.20 -8.94
C ALA A 69 3.74 -8.00 -8.71
N VAL A 70 2.96 -7.65 -7.67
CA VAL A 70 1.66 -8.28 -7.40
C VAL A 70 0.70 -8.12 -8.58
N VAL A 71 0.66 -6.95 -9.23
CA VAL A 71 -0.14 -6.75 -10.46
C VAL A 71 0.25 -7.74 -11.56
N ARG A 72 1.56 -7.92 -11.81
CA ARG A 72 2.06 -8.84 -12.86
C ARG A 72 1.69 -10.29 -12.56
N HIS A 73 1.63 -10.65 -11.28
CA HIS A 73 1.31 -12.00 -10.82
C HIS A 73 -0.16 -12.19 -10.45
N THR A 74 -1.06 -11.22 -10.66
CA THR A 74 -2.50 -11.36 -10.39
C THR A 74 -3.29 -11.56 -11.70
N ALA A 75 -4.23 -12.50 -11.71
CA ALA A 75 -5.11 -12.71 -12.87
C ALA A 75 -5.97 -11.45 -13.16
N ARG A 76 -6.49 -11.32 -14.38
CA ARG A 76 -7.37 -10.19 -14.73
C ARG A 76 -8.63 -10.24 -13.85
N GLY A 77 -8.96 -9.13 -13.20
CA GLY A 77 -10.11 -9.02 -12.29
C GLY A 77 -10.03 -7.79 -11.39
N THR A 78 -11.04 -7.61 -10.53
CA THR A 78 -11.15 -6.45 -9.62
C THR A 78 -9.94 -6.31 -8.70
N LEU A 79 -9.38 -7.42 -8.20
CA LEU A 79 -8.19 -7.42 -7.34
C LEU A 79 -6.96 -6.87 -8.06
N ARG A 80 -6.73 -7.24 -9.32
CA ARG A 80 -5.64 -6.67 -10.12
C ARG A 80 -5.82 -5.18 -10.37
N GLY A 81 -7.06 -4.73 -10.57
CA GLY A 81 -7.41 -3.31 -10.62
C GLY A 81 -7.05 -2.58 -9.34
N ALA A 82 -7.34 -3.18 -8.17
CA ALA A 82 -6.99 -2.62 -6.88
C ALA A 82 -5.47 -2.43 -6.72
N TRP A 83 -4.68 -3.45 -7.06
CA TRP A 83 -3.21 -3.37 -7.03
C TRP A 83 -2.64 -2.38 -8.04
N LEU A 84 -3.28 -2.20 -9.20
CA LEU A 84 -2.89 -1.19 -10.18
C LEU A 84 -3.09 0.23 -9.65
N TRP A 85 -4.26 0.53 -9.08
CA TRP A 85 -4.54 1.82 -8.46
C TRP A 85 -3.60 2.09 -7.28
N LEU A 86 -3.29 1.05 -6.48
CA LEU A 86 -2.34 1.17 -5.38
C LEU A 86 -0.92 1.46 -5.87
N THR A 87 -0.49 0.78 -6.94
CA THR A 87 0.81 1.03 -7.58
C THR A 87 0.91 2.47 -8.09
N LEU A 88 -0.14 2.95 -8.76
CA LEU A 88 -0.21 4.31 -9.27
C LEU A 88 -0.16 5.34 -8.12
N SER A 89 -0.91 5.08 -7.05
CA SER A 89 -0.92 5.92 -5.85
C SER A 89 0.46 6.03 -5.23
N LEU A 90 1.13 4.90 -4.97
CA LEU A 90 2.50 4.89 -4.44
C LEU A 90 3.50 5.60 -5.35
N GLY A 91 3.35 5.45 -6.67
CA GLY A 91 4.17 6.18 -7.65
C GLY A 91 3.98 7.69 -7.60
N LEU A 92 2.73 8.16 -7.51
CA LEU A 92 2.42 9.59 -7.35
C LEU A 92 2.97 10.14 -6.05
N TYR A 93 2.83 9.40 -4.96
CA TYR A 93 3.36 9.80 -3.65
C TYR A 93 4.89 9.93 -3.68
N PHE A 94 5.59 8.94 -4.27
CA PHE A 94 7.03 8.99 -4.45
C PHE A 94 7.48 10.23 -5.22
N VAL A 95 6.79 10.60 -6.31
CA VAL A 95 7.11 11.81 -7.09
C VAL A 95 6.89 13.07 -6.26
N GLY A 96 5.78 13.16 -5.52
CA GLY A 96 5.49 14.28 -4.63
C GLY A 96 6.58 14.46 -3.55
N VAL A 97 6.96 13.37 -2.89
CA VAL A 97 8.02 13.37 -1.87
C VAL A 97 9.38 13.72 -2.47
N ALA A 98 9.73 13.20 -3.66
CA ALA A 98 10.98 13.54 -4.33
C ALA A 98 11.08 15.04 -4.67
N ILE A 99 9.99 15.63 -5.17
CA ILE A 99 9.92 17.08 -5.44
C ILE A 99 10.07 17.86 -4.13
N GLY A 100 9.33 17.49 -3.08
CA GLY A 100 9.41 18.13 -1.77
C GLY A 100 10.81 18.04 -1.14
N ALA A 101 11.45 16.88 -1.21
CA ALA A 101 12.81 16.67 -0.72
C ALA A 101 13.83 17.53 -1.49
N VAL A 102 13.71 17.65 -2.81
CA VAL A 102 14.57 18.53 -3.62
C VAL A 102 14.37 20.00 -3.26
N SER A 103 13.14 20.45 -3.01
CA SER A 103 12.87 21.82 -2.54
C SER A 103 13.51 22.09 -1.19
N TRP A 104 13.34 21.18 -0.21
CA TRP A 104 13.99 21.23 1.10
C TRP A 104 15.52 21.31 1.00
N LEU A 105 16.14 20.45 0.17
CA LEU A 105 17.59 20.44 -0.04
C LEU A 105 18.13 21.73 -0.68
N ARG A 106 17.29 22.44 -1.43
CA ARG A 106 17.61 23.76 -2.02
C ARG A 106 17.28 24.93 -1.09
N GLY A 107 16.85 24.67 0.14
CA GLY A 107 16.45 25.69 1.10
C GLY A 107 15.21 26.49 0.66
N ARG A 108 14.39 25.93 -0.24
CA ARG A 108 13.14 26.53 -0.67
C ARG A 108 12.01 25.92 0.13
N ASP A 109 11.04 26.77 0.49
CA ASP A 109 9.80 26.28 1.07
C ASP A 109 9.13 25.31 0.07
N PRO A 110 8.90 24.04 0.43
CA PRO A 110 8.21 23.08 -0.43
C PRO A 110 6.72 23.41 -0.63
N PHE A 111 6.13 24.29 0.18
CA PHE A 111 4.70 24.58 0.15
C PHE A 111 4.38 26.07 -0.02
N PRO A 112 3.35 26.43 -0.82
CA PRO A 112 2.70 25.60 -1.83
C PRO A 112 3.64 25.35 -3.03
N GLY A 113 3.56 24.17 -3.65
CA GLY A 113 4.49 23.76 -4.69
C GLY A 113 3.95 22.70 -5.65
N PRO A 114 4.71 22.37 -6.71
CA PRO A 114 4.29 21.37 -7.70
C PRO A 114 4.02 19.98 -7.10
N ALA A 115 4.58 19.67 -5.92
CA ALA A 115 4.30 18.44 -5.17
C ALA A 115 2.82 18.30 -4.76
N ASP A 116 2.11 19.42 -4.54
CA ASP A 116 0.72 19.42 -4.07
C ASP A 116 -0.23 18.73 -5.06
N PHE A 117 0.00 18.91 -6.37
CA PHE A 117 -0.77 18.21 -7.40
C PHE A 117 -0.61 16.69 -7.32
N PHE A 118 0.60 16.22 -7.00
CA PHE A 118 0.88 14.79 -6.83
C PHE A 118 0.24 14.24 -5.56
N PHE A 119 0.24 15.01 -4.46
CA PHE A 119 -0.45 14.61 -3.23
C PHE A 119 -1.98 14.53 -3.41
N CYS A 120 -2.58 15.51 -4.09
CA CYS A 120 -4.01 15.45 -4.44
C CYS A 120 -4.34 14.21 -5.28
N ALA A 121 -3.55 13.94 -6.33
CA ALA A 121 -3.75 12.76 -7.17
C ALA A 121 -3.48 11.46 -6.40
N PHE A 122 -2.50 11.44 -5.50
CA PHE A 122 -2.21 10.31 -4.61
C PHE A 122 -3.43 9.92 -3.77
N TYR A 123 -4.08 10.89 -3.09
CA TYR A 123 -5.25 10.59 -2.26
C TYR A 123 -6.43 10.07 -3.08
N LEU A 124 -6.68 10.64 -4.26
CA LEU A 124 -7.74 10.18 -5.15
C LEU A 124 -7.51 8.74 -5.63
N THR A 125 -6.27 8.44 -6.03
CA THR A 125 -5.89 7.10 -6.50
C THR A 125 -5.82 6.08 -5.37
N LEU A 126 -5.43 6.49 -4.15
CA LEU A 126 -5.48 5.66 -2.95
C LEU A 126 -6.92 5.30 -2.59
N GLY A 127 -7.83 6.29 -2.64
CA GLY A 127 -9.26 6.06 -2.43
C GLY A 127 -9.83 5.07 -3.44
N ALA A 128 -9.47 5.21 -4.73
CA ALA A 128 -9.85 4.24 -5.76
C ALA A 128 -9.30 2.84 -5.44
N ALA A 129 -8.01 2.72 -5.07
CA ALA A 129 -7.42 1.45 -4.68
C ALA A 129 -8.16 0.79 -3.52
N ALA A 130 -8.50 1.55 -2.47
CA ALA A 130 -9.25 1.07 -1.32
C ALA A 130 -10.65 0.56 -1.73
N LEU A 131 -11.39 1.32 -2.54
CA LEU A 131 -12.71 0.90 -3.03
C LEU A 131 -12.63 -0.38 -3.87
N TYR A 132 -11.62 -0.53 -4.73
CA TYR A 132 -11.40 -1.74 -5.51
C TYR A 132 -10.98 -2.92 -4.63
N MET A 133 -10.16 -2.71 -3.58
CA MET A 133 -9.83 -3.74 -2.59
C MET A 133 -11.07 -4.21 -1.84
N ILE A 134 -11.90 -3.28 -1.35
CA ILE A 134 -13.17 -3.58 -0.68
C ILE A 134 -14.08 -4.37 -1.62
N ARG A 135 -14.23 -3.93 -2.88
CA ARG A 135 -15.04 -4.64 -3.88
C ARG A 135 -14.49 -6.03 -4.17
N ALA A 136 -13.17 -6.19 -4.26
CA ALA A 136 -12.55 -7.50 -4.46
C ALA A 136 -12.75 -8.44 -3.26
N ALA A 137 -12.74 -7.92 -2.04
CA ALA A 137 -13.05 -8.66 -0.82
C ALA A 137 -14.55 -8.97 -0.70
N ALA A 138 -15.41 -8.05 -1.13
CA ALA A 138 -16.87 -8.16 -1.06
C ALA A 138 -17.46 -9.24 -1.98
N VAL A 139 -16.71 -9.75 -2.95
CA VAL A 139 -17.11 -10.97 -3.71
C VAL A 139 -17.22 -12.19 -2.78
N ARG A 140 -16.65 -12.13 -1.56
CA ARG A 140 -16.72 -13.21 -0.56
C ARG A 140 -17.74 -13.01 0.56
N VAL A 141 -18.40 -11.85 0.65
CA VAL A 141 -19.34 -11.55 1.76
C VAL A 141 -20.67 -11.08 1.18
N PRO A 142 -21.79 -11.77 1.46
CA PRO A 142 -23.09 -11.34 0.98
C PRO A 142 -23.43 -9.99 1.62
N TRP A 143 -23.46 -8.92 0.81
CA TRP A 143 -23.81 -7.57 1.26
C TRP A 143 -25.12 -7.51 2.01
N VAL A 144 -26.09 -8.33 1.59
CA VAL A 144 -27.39 -8.48 2.24
C VAL A 144 -27.26 -9.00 3.66
N GLN A 145 -26.32 -9.91 3.92
CA GLN A 145 -26.12 -10.50 5.24
C GLN A 145 -25.38 -9.54 6.17
N LEU A 146 -24.35 -8.85 5.67
CA LEU A 146 -23.65 -7.82 6.44
C LEU A 146 -24.57 -6.63 6.78
N SER A 147 -25.42 -6.21 5.83
CA SER A 147 -26.37 -5.13 6.07
C SER A 147 -27.53 -5.55 6.98
N LEU A 148 -28.01 -6.80 6.87
CA LEU A 148 -28.97 -7.37 7.82
C LEU A 148 -28.39 -7.48 9.23
N ASP A 149 -27.16 -7.97 9.39
CA ASP A 149 -26.52 -8.09 10.71
C ASP A 149 -26.32 -6.72 11.34
N ALA A 150 -25.87 -5.72 10.56
CA ALA A 150 -25.75 -4.35 11.02
C ALA A 150 -27.11 -3.72 11.38
N ALA A 151 -28.17 -4.01 10.60
CA ALA A 151 -29.54 -3.57 10.88
C ALA A 151 -30.11 -4.23 12.14
N ILE A 152 -29.87 -5.53 12.34
CA ILE A 152 -30.28 -6.26 13.54
C ILE A 152 -29.53 -5.72 14.76
N PHE A 153 -28.25 -5.41 14.64
CA PHE A 153 -27.47 -4.84 15.74
C PHE A 153 -27.93 -3.41 16.10
N THR A 154 -28.32 -2.61 15.11
CA THR A 154 -28.81 -1.23 15.34
C THR A 154 -30.27 -1.18 15.81
N VAL A 155 -31.12 -2.12 15.40
CA VAL A 155 -32.51 -2.22 15.87
C VAL A 155 -32.62 -2.98 17.19
N GLY A 156 -31.75 -3.97 17.44
CA GLY A 156 -31.75 -4.80 18.65
C GLY A 156 -31.10 -4.17 19.89
N PHE A 157 -30.41 -3.03 19.73
CA PHE A 157 -29.94 -2.15 20.82
C PHE A 157 -30.84 -0.92 21.03
N GLY A 158 -32.08 -0.95 20.52
CA GLY A 158 -33.14 0.03 20.80
C GLY A 158 -34.03 -0.39 21.96
#